data_AF-A0A7R9UK66-F1
#
_entry.id   AF-A0A7R9UK66-F1
#
_cell.length_a   1.000
_cell.length_b   1.000
_cell.length_c   1.000
_cell.angle_alpha   90.00
_cell.angle_beta   90.00
_cell.angle_gamma   90.00
#
_symmetry.space_group_name_H-M   'P 1'
#
loop_
_entity.id
_entity.type
_entity.pdbx_description
1 polymer ?
#
loop_
_entity_poly.entity_id
_entity_poly.type
_entity_poly.pdbx_seq_one_letter_code
_entity_poly.pdbx_strand_id
1 'polypeptide(L)'
;GKFTCGDGPTPEAEAFNECLHALDCAMHEEMRVKVHPSDPITLFLQQMIPHHENAVNMAKATLKLELLTANNDPEGEIEELLWSIINNQNMQIYKMTAWLANNGRASVAEANCGYDGDCVADTSIALLVVIG
;
A
#
# COMPACT_ATOMS: atom_id res chain seq x y z
N GLY A 1 3.92 4.34 -4.59
CA GLY A 1 4.01 5.42 -3.59
C GLY A 1 5.31 6.21 -3.67
N LYS A 2 5.24 7.51 -3.38
CA LYS A 2 6.40 8.41 -3.18
C LYS A 2 6.93 8.18 -1.77
N PHE A 3 8.21 7.82 -1.61
CA PHE A 3 8.83 7.67 -0.29
C PHE A 3 9.02 9.05 0.37
N THR A 4 8.34 9.31 1.49
CA THR A 4 8.23 10.62 2.16
C THR A 4 8.76 10.58 3.60
N CYS A 5 9.98 10.10 3.80
CA CYS A 5 10.65 10.15 5.10
C CYS A 5 11.78 11.18 5.03
N GLY A 6 11.73 12.20 5.90
CA GLY A 6 12.62 13.36 5.87
C GLY A 6 14.04 13.07 6.39
N ASP A 7 15.00 13.88 5.95
CA ASP A 7 16.43 13.78 6.32
C ASP A 7 16.83 14.86 7.37
N GLY A 8 15.92 15.18 8.30
CA GLY A 8 16.08 16.27 9.28
C GLY A 8 16.97 15.92 10.49
N PRO A 9 17.37 16.90 11.32
CA PRO A 9 18.25 16.69 12.49
C PRO A 9 17.53 16.07 13.70
N THR A 10 16.34 15.51 13.51
CA THR A 10 15.54 14.84 14.54
C THR A 10 16.18 13.51 14.93
N PRO A 11 16.15 13.11 16.21
CA PRO A 11 16.55 11.76 16.63
C PRO A 11 15.88 10.69 15.77
N GLU A 12 16.59 9.61 15.48
CA GLU A 12 16.23 8.61 14.47
C GLU A 12 14.87 7.97 14.77
N ALA A 13 14.56 7.73 16.05
CA ALA A 13 13.27 7.21 16.49
C ALA A 13 12.10 8.19 16.30
N GLU A 14 12.34 9.49 16.43
CA GLU A 14 11.32 10.52 16.19
C GLU A 14 11.07 10.68 14.68
N ALA A 15 12.15 10.71 13.89
CA ALA A 15 12.09 10.69 12.43
C ALA A 15 11.32 9.46 11.91
N PHE A 16 11.52 8.30 12.54
CA PHE A 16 10.79 7.08 12.20
C PHE A 16 9.30 7.19 12.51
N ASN A 17 8.91 7.73 13.67
CA ASN A 17 7.51 7.89 14.01
C ASN A 17 6.77 8.84 13.04
N GLU A 18 7.39 9.95 12.66
CA GLU A 18 6.83 10.87 11.65
C GLU A 18 6.72 10.20 10.28
N CYS A 19 7.76 9.46 9.88
CA CYS A 19 7.79 8.67 8.65
C CYS A 19 6.67 7.63 8.64
N LEU A 20 6.52 6.84 9.70
CA LEU A 20 5.46 5.84 9.82
C LEU A 20 4.07 6.47 9.74
N HIS A 21 3.84 7.59 10.45
CA HIS A 21 2.57 8.28 10.39
C HIS A 21 2.23 8.76 8.97
N ALA A 22 3.20 9.31 8.24
CA ALA A 22 3.03 9.73 6.86
C ALA A 22 2.75 8.55 5.91
N LEU A 23 3.46 7.44 6.09
CA LEU A 23 3.29 6.19 5.35
C LEU A 23 1.90 5.59 5.57
N ASP A 24 1.44 5.51 6.82
CA ASP A 24 0.10 5.02 7.16
C ASP A 24 -1.01 5.94 6.62
N CYS A 25 -0.81 7.25 6.65
CA CYS A 25 -1.74 8.20 6.02
C CYS A 25 -1.83 7.97 4.50
N ALA A 26 -0.69 7.80 3.83
CA ALA A 26 -0.65 7.51 2.40
C ALA A 26 -1.32 6.17 2.07
N MET A 27 -1.07 5.12 2.87
CA MET A 27 -1.75 3.83 2.71
C MET A 27 -3.27 3.99 2.84
N HIS A 28 -3.73 4.72 3.86
CA HIS A 28 -5.15 4.97 4.06
C HIS A 28 -5.78 5.67 2.86
N GLU A 29 -5.10 6.67 2.28
CA GLU A 29 -5.57 7.37 1.09
C GLU A 29 -5.56 6.48 -0.17
N GLU A 30 -4.45 5.78 -0.43
CA GLU A 30 -4.27 4.97 -1.63
C GLU A 30 -5.18 3.73 -1.65
N MET A 31 -5.52 3.18 -0.47
CA MET A 31 -6.47 2.07 -0.32
C MET A 31 -7.94 2.48 -0.52
N ARG A 32 -8.25 3.78 -0.64
CA ARG A 32 -9.60 4.28 -0.96
C ARG A 32 -9.89 4.04 -2.43
N VAL A 33 -10.34 2.83 -2.74
CA VAL A 33 -10.80 2.44 -4.08
C VAL A 33 -12.31 2.24 -4.08
N LYS A 34 -12.94 2.48 -5.24
CA LYS A 34 -14.38 2.24 -5.42
C LYS A 34 -14.73 0.78 -5.15
N VAL A 35 -15.80 0.54 -4.40
CA VAL A 35 -16.26 -0.82 -4.10
C VAL A 35 -16.81 -1.48 -5.38
N HIS A 36 -16.42 -2.73 -5.61
CA HIS A 36 -16.90 -3.57 -6.71
C HIS A 36 -17.64 -4.81 -6.15
N PRO A 37 -18.95 -4.72 -5.81
CA PRO A 37 -19.67 -5.82 -5.16
C PRO A 37 -19.72 -7.11 -5.99
N SER A 38 -19.73 -6.97 -7.32
CA SER A 38 -19.72 -8.07 -8.27
C SER A 38 -18.31 -8.56 -8.64
N ASP A 39 -17.24 -7.90 -8.19
CA ASP A 39 -15.85 -8.27 -8.48
C ASP A 39 -14.95 -8.09 -7.23
N PRO A 40 -15.15 -8.93 -6.19
CA PRO A 40 -14.41 -8.83 -4.94
C PRO A 40 -12.92 -9.13 -5.09
N ILE A 41 -12.50 -9.87 -6.13
CA ILE A 41 -11.09 -10.16 -6.39
C ILE A 41 -10.37 -8.91 -6.90
N THR A 42 -10.98 -8.18 -7.82
CA THR A 42 -10.43 -6.89 -8.28
C THR A 42 -10.28 -5.92 -7.11
N LEU A 43 -11.31 -5.80 -6.26
CA LEU A 43 -11.26 -4.97 -5.06
C LEU A 43 -10.12 -5.40 -4.11
N PHE A 44 -9.97 -6.70 -3.85
CA PHE A 44 -8.89 -7.23 -3.02
C PHE A 44 -7.52 -6.83 -3.57
N LEU A 45 -7.27 -7.03 -4.87
CA LEU A 45 -5.98 -6.72 -5.49
C LEU A 45 -5.70 -5.21 -5.48
N GLN A 46 -6.72 -4.40 -5.78
CA GLN A 46 -6.60 -2.94 -5.78
C GLN A 46 -6.29 -2.38 -4.38
N GLN A 47 -6.77 -3.01 -3.31
CA GLN A 47 -6.43 -2.63 -1.93
C GLN A 47 -5.10 -3.23 -1.46
N MET A 48 -4.76 -4.43 -1.91
CA MET A 48 -3.55 -5.13 -1.45
C MET A 48 -2.28 -4.55 -2.07
N ILE A 49 -2.36 -3.96 -3.27
CA ILE A 49 -1.23 -3.26 -3.89
C ILE A 49 -0.71 -2.11 -3.01
N PRO A 50 -1.49 -1.06 -2.65
CA PRO A 50 -1.00 0.02 -1.80
C PRO A 50 -0.68 -0.45 -0.37
N HIS A 51 -1.38 -1.46 0.16
CA HIS A 51 -1.01 -2.07 1.44
C HIS A 51 0.41 -2.67 1.37
N HIS A 52 0.75 -3.38 0.29
CA HIS A 52 2.09 -3.93 0.09
C HIS A 52 3.13 -2.84 -0.16
N GLU A 53 2.79 -1.78 -0.91
CA GLU A 53 3.68 -0.63 -1.09
C GLU A 53 4.03 0.03 0.25
N ASN A 54 3.05 0.16 1.16
CA ASN A 54 3.28 0.66 2.50
C ASN A 54 4.26 -0.22 3.29
N ALA A 55 4.05 -1.55 3.29
CA ALA A 55 4.94 -2.49 3.96
C ALA A 55 6.39 -2.41 3.44
N VAL A 56 6.57 -2.29 2.12
CA VAL A 56 7.89 -2.06 1.50
C VAL A 56 8.52 -0.74 1.97
N ASN A 57 7.73 0.32 2.05
CA ASN A 57 8.22 1.63 2.48
C ASN A 57 8.59 1.68 3.95
N MET A 58 7.79 1.06 4.84
CA MET A 58 8.13 0.91 6.26
C MET A 58 9.44 0.13 6.42
N ALA A 59 9.61 -0.97 5.68
CA ALA A 59 10.83 -1.75 5.74
C ALA A 59 12.07 -0.94 5.27
N LYS A 60 11.93 -0.18 4.19
CA LYS A 60 12.98 0.74 3.72
C LYS A 60 13.28 1.86 4.71
N ALA A 61 12.26 2.39 5.39
CA ALA A 61 12.44 3.44 6.40
C ALA A 61 13.26 2.93 7.60
N THR A 62 12.94 1.73 8.10
CA THR A 62 13.70 1.10 9.18
C THR A 62 15.17 0.92 8.82
N LEU A 63 15.46 0.44 7.60
CA LEU A 63 16.83 0.30 7.09
C LEU A 63 17.53 1.66 6.90
N LYS A 64 16.84 2.65 6.33
CA LYS A 64 17.41 3.98 6.02
C LYS A 64 17.76 4.78 7.26
N LEU A 65 16.95 4.67 8.32
CA LEU A 65 17.16 5.41 9.57
C LEU A 65 18.10 4.69 10.55
N GLU A 66 18.77 3.62 10.11
CA GLU A 66 19.78 2.88 10.89
C GLU A 66 19.28 2.48 12.30
N LEU A 67 18.00 2.11 12.41
CA LEU A 67 17.36 1.78 13.69
C LEU A 67 17.82 0.42 14.25
N LEU A 68 18.45 -0.40 13.41
CA LEU A 68 19.01 -1.69 13.79
C LEU A 68 20.42 -1.51 14.35
N THR A 69 20.62 -2.03 15.55
CA THR A 69 21.86 -1.95 16.31
C THR A 69 22.20 -3.34 16.84
N ALA A 70 23.46 -3.56 17.23
CA ALA A 70 23.86 -4.80 17.88
C ALA A 70 23.09 -5.13 19.19
N ASN A 71 22.37 -4.15 19.77
CA ASN A 71 21.59 -4.37 20.99
C ASN A 71 20.15 -4.87 20.72
N ASN A 72 19.54 -4.45 19.60
CA ASN A 72 18.14 -4.79 19.28
C ASN A 72 17.99 -5.78 18.11
N ASP A 73 19.06 -6.01 17.35
CA ASP A 73 19.15 -7.05 16.32
C ASP A 73 20.55 -7.70 16.30
N PRO A 74 20.98 -8.37 17.38
CA PRO A 74 22.34 -8.88 17.52
C PRO A 74 22.73 -9.93 16.47
N GLU A 75 21.74 -10.65 15.93
CA GLU A 75 21.93 -11.75 14.98
C GLU A 75 21.52 -11.37 13.54
N GLY A 76 21.03 -10.14 13.32
CA GLY A 76 20.61 -9.66 12.00
C GLY A 76 19.30 -10.25 11.49
N GLU A 77 18.53 -10.94 12.35
CA GLU A 77 17.26 -11.58 11.96
C GLU A 77 16.23 -10.56 11.49
N ILE A 78 16.21 -9.37 12.10
CA ILE A 78 15.29 -8.29 11.69
C ILE A 78 15.76 -7.69 10.38
N GLU A 79 17.06 -7.44 10.21
CA GLU A 79 17.59 -6.97 8.92
C GLU A 79 17.22 -7.92 7.76
N GLU A 80 17.41 -9.23 7.95
CA GLU A 80 17.04 -10.25 6.97
C GLU A 80 15.52 -10.23 6.66
N LEU A 81 14.69 -10.08 7.70
CA LEU A 81 13.24 -9.96 7.55
C LEU A 81 12.86 -8.72 6.72
N LEU A 82 13.49 -7.57 6.96
CA LEU A 82 13.22 -6.33 6.22
C LEU A 82 13.52 -6.49 4.73
N TRP A 83 14.67 -7.09 4.39
CA TRP A 83 15.01 -7.40 3.00
C TRP A 83 14.04 -8.42 2.39
N SER A 84 13.61 -9.42 3.15
CA SER A 84 12.60 -10.38 2.71
C SER A 84 11.25 -9.71 2.41
N ILE A 85 10.80 -8.78 3.27
CA ILE A 85 9.58 -7.99 3.05
C ILE A 85 9.71 -7.18 1.75
N ILE A 86 10.82 -6.45 1.58
CA ILE A 86 11.06 -5.65 0.38
C ILE A 86 10.98 -6.53 -0.87
N ASN A 87 11.70 -7.64 -0.91
CA ASN A 87 11.78 -8.49 -2.09
C ASN A 87 10.45 -9.17 -2.41
N ASN A 88 9.83 -9.81 -1.42
CA ASN A 88 8.62 -10.59 -1.63
C ASN A 88 7.41 -9.70 -1.94
N GLN A 89 7.26 -8.58 -1.24
CA GLN A 89 6.10 -7.72 -1.45
C GLN A 89 6.19 -6.93 -2.77
N ASN A 90 7.39 -6.52 -3.22
CA ASN A 90 7.55 -5.97 -4.57
C ASN A 90 7.18 -6.99 -5.67
N MET A 91 7.57 -8.26 -5.49
CA MET A 91 7.19 -9.33 -6.40
C MET A 91 5.67 -9.58 -6.40
N GLN A 92 5.02 -9.51 -5.24
CA GLN A 92 3.57 -9.63 -5.12
C GLN A 92 2.85 -8.44 -5.78
N ILE A 93 3.30 -7.20 -5.56
CA ILE A 93 2.80 -5.99 -6.25
C ILE A 93 2.83 -6.20 -7.76
N TYR A 94 3.97 -6.64 -8.31
CA TYR A 94 4.10 -6.91 -9.74
C TYR A 94 3.08 -7.94 -10.23
N LYS A 95 2.89 -9.06 -9.50
CA LYS A 95 1.90 -10.09 -9.86
C LYS A 95 0.47 -9.56 -9.85
N MET A 96 0.10 -8.77 -8.83
CA MET A 96 -1.24 -8.21 -8.71
C MET A 96 -1.54 -7.19 -9.81
N THR A 97 -0.60 -6.27 -10.07
CA THR A 97 -0.72 -5.28 -11.15
C THR A 97 -0.80 -5.94 -12.52
N ALA A 98 0.03 -6.96 -12.77
CA ALA A 98 -0.02 -7.73 -14.02
C ALA A 98 -1.34 -8.48 -14.18
N TRP A 99 -1.89 -9.04 -13.10
CA TRP A 99 -3.20 -9.70 -13.14
C TRP A 99 -4.31 -8.71 -13.49
N LEU A 100 -4.35 -7.52 -12.87
CA LEU A 100 -5.35 -6.49 -13.19
C LEU A 100 -5.30 -6.10 -14.67
N ALA A 101 -4.10 -5.80 -15.18
CA ALA A 101 -3.89 -5.42 -16.58
C ALA A 101 -4.30 -6.53 -17.57
N ASN A 102 -3.89 -7.77 -17.31
CA ASN A 102 -4.19 -8.91 -18.18
C ASN A 102 -5.68 -9.28 -18.20
N ASN A 103 -6.45 -8.84 -17.21
CA ASN A 103 -7.89 -9.09 -17.11
C ASN A 103 -8.74 -7.85 -17.41
N GLY A 104 -8.15 -6.80 -17.99
CA GLY A 104 -8.86 -5.57 -18.36
C GLY A 104 -9.51 -4.86 -17.17
N ARG A 105 -8.92 -4.98 -15.97
CA ARG A 105 -9.39 -4.32 -14.76
C ARG A 105 -8.68 -2.99 -14.57
N ALA A 106 -9.38 -2.05 -13.97
CA ALA A 106 -8.82 -0.76 -13.59
C ALA A 106 -7.63 -0.97 -12.64
N SER A 107 -6.56 -0.21 -12.87
CA SER A 107 -5.44 -0.05 -11.95
C SER A 107 -5.90 0.63 -10.65
N VAL A 108 -5.03 0.62 -9.63
CA VAL A 108 -5.29 1.32 -8.36
C VAL A 108 -5.56 2.82 -8.60
N ALA A 109 -4.76 3.46 -9.45
CA ALA A 109 -4.90 4.89 -9.75
C ALA A 109 -6.24 5.23 -10.41
N GLU A 110 -6.76 4.35 -11.26
CA GLU A 110 -8.06 4.53 -11.91
C GLU A 110 -9.24 4.21 -10.98
N ALA A 111 -9.02 3.31 -10.02
CA ALA A 111 -10.03 2.89 -9.04
C ALA A 111 -10.11 3.82 -7.82
N ASN A 112 -9.08 4.62 -7.55
CA ASN A 112 -9.02 5.50 -6.39
C ASN A 112 -10.15 6.54 -6.42
N CYS A 113 -10.93 6.63 -5.35
CA CYS A 113 -12.05 7.57 -5.24
C CYS A 113 -11.62 8.99 -4.80
N GLY A 114 -10.36 9.21 -4.45
CA GLY A 114 -9.85 10.49 -3.95
C GLY A 114 -10.44 10.88 -2.58
N TYR A 115 -10.16 12.12 -2.17
CA TYR A 115 -10.59 12.65 -0.87
C TYR A 115 -12.08 12.99 -0.85
N ASP A 116 -12.60 13.54 -1.96
CA ASP A 116 -13.98 14.03 -2.09
C ASP A 116 -14.93 13.00 -2.73
N GLY A 117 -14.42 11.87 -3.23
CA GLY A 117 -15.25 10.89 -3.92
C GLY A 117 -15.95 9.94 -2.95
N ASP A 118 -17.23 9.73 -3.22
CA ASP A 118 -18.00 8.67 -2.60
C ASP A 118 -17.45 7.31 -3.08
N CYS A 119 -16.87 6.54 -2.16
CA CYS A 119 -16.27 5.23 -2.46
C CYS A 119 -17.31 4.10 -2.47
N VAL A 120 -18.60 4.43 -2.34
CA VAL A 120 -19.69 3.45 -2.49
C VAL A 120 -19.70 2.87 -3.89
N ALA A 121 -20.16 1.62 -3.98
CA ALA A 121 -20.41 0.98 -5.25
C ALA A 121 -21.41 1.81 -6.06
N ASP A 122 -21.15 2.01 -7.36
CA ASP A 122 -22.13 2.61 -8.26
C ASP A 122 -23.32 1.64 -8.41
N THR A 123 -24.32 1.80 -7.55
CA THR A 123 -25.55 0.99 -7.57
C THR A 123 -26.43 1.30 -8.78
N SER A 124 -26.08 2.30 -9.60
CA SER A 124 -26.88 2.73 -10.76
C SER A 124 -26.92 1.70 -11.89
N ILE A 125 -25.94 0.79 -11.96
CA ILE A 125 -25.93 -0.31 -12.94
C ILE A 125 -26.88 -1.46 -12.52
N ALA A 126 -27.16 -1.62 -11.22
CA ALA A 126 -28.07 -2.66 -10.75
C ALA A 126 -29.56 -2.34 -11.02
N LEU A 127 -29.90 -1.08 -11.28
CA LEU A 127 -31.29 -0.66 -11.52
C LEU A 127 -31.73 -0.79 -12.99
N LEU A 128 -30.79 -0.94 -13.94
CA LEU A 128 -31.09 -1.04 -15.37
C LEU A 128 -31.46 -2.46 -15.85
N VAL A 129 -31.32 -3.49 -15.01
CA VAL A 129 -31.65 -4.89 -15.37
C VAL A 129 -33.06 -5.31 -14.92
N VAL A 130 -33.84 -4.40 -14.29
CA VAL A 130 -35.19 -4.72 -13.76
C VAL A 130 -36.32 -4.08 -14.60
N ILE A 131 -36.00 -3.36 -15.68
CA ILE A 131 -37.02 -2.80 -16.58
C ILE A 131 -36.58 -2.99 -18.04
N GLY A 132 -36.96 -4.12 -18.64
CA GLY A 132 -36.72 -4.45 -20.05
C GLY A 132 -37.06 -5.89 -20.36
#